data_AF-A0A1M5ZJA7-F1
#
_entry.id   AF-A0A1M5ZJA7-F1
#
_cell.length_a   1.000
_cell.length_b   1.000
_cell.length_c   1.000
_cell.angle_alpha   90.00
_cell.angle_beta   90.00
_cell.angle_gamma   90.00
#
_symmetry.space_group_name_H-M   'P 1'
#
loop_
_entity.id
_entity.type
_entity.pdbx_description
1 polymer ?
#
loop_
_entity_poly.entity_id
_entity_poly.type
_entity_poly.pdbx_seq_one_letter_code
_entity_poly.pdbx_strand_id
1 'polypeptide(L)'
;MPSFTLKYTGKQLEDLVATGLTPRGAYNAGTTYPVKSLITYSGNAYITLQEVTGVTPTNDGVHYQLLLLEIGEGPPGPAGADGPAGPAGEPGPAGEPGPPGPATITVGSYTTGDPGTDLIISNSGTAENLILNFVVPRGNPGANGNGIASIAQISGTGAPGTYDTYRITMTSGATFDFDVYQGANGSGSGDMTKSVYDPTNKNQDAFAYADTAASISGLTAETAIADTDYFPYQDTSANGKRKTLWSNIKSVLGAVFAPLSHMHGNITNAGAIGTTPSLPVFTGTSGVLTEMTVAAARNVLGLGNTTGPVPVSNGGTGVATAPAALATLGAMPIAGGIFTGAAIAQTNTNYTTAQMRNVTLSTADPSGGNNGDIWIKYQA
;
A
#
# COMPACT_ATOMS: atom_id res chain seq x y z
N MET A 1 77.56 49.81 -12.08
CA MET A 1 77.09 50.40 -10.80
C MET A 1 76.28 49.31 -10.12
N PRO A 2 76.60 48.88 -8.89
CA PRO A 2 75.79 47.86 -8.22
C PRO A 2 74.40 48.44 -8.01
N SER A 3 73.40 47.85 -8.68
CA SER A 3 72.00 48.18 -8.51
C SER A 3 71.53 47.62 -7.18
N PHE A 4 71.23 48.50 -6.22
CA PHE A 4 70.66 48.10 -4.95
C PHE A 4 69.16 47.89 -5.11
N THR A 5 68.74 46.65 -5.35
CA THR A 5 67.32 46.28 -5.37
C THR A 5 66.88 45.96 -3.94
N LEU A 6 66.27 46.94 -3.28
CA LEU A 6 65.51 46.69 -2.06
C LEU A 6 64.37 45.73 -2.39
N LYS A 7 64.50 44.45 -2.01
CA LYS A 7 63.46 43.43 -2.22
C LYS A 7 62.35 43.60 -1.17
N TYR A 8 61.60 44.69 -1.25
CA TYR A 8 60.36 44.85 -0.51
C TYR A 8 59.21 44.49 -1.44
N THR A 9 58.44 43.47 -1.09
CA THR A 9 57.20 43.09 -1.80
C THR A 9 56.18 44.24 -1.66
N GLY A 10 55.37 44.49 -2.70
CA GLY A 10 54.61 45.74 -2.88
C GLY A 10 53.86 46.30 -1.65
N LYS A 11 53.38 45.44 -0.76
CA LYS A 11 52.72 45.85 0.50
C LYS A 11 53.68 46.52 1.52
N GLN A 12 54.94 46.14 1.56
CA GLN A 12 55.93 46.73 2.48
C GLN A 12 56.42 48.11 2.00
N LEU A 13 56.34 48.40 0.71
CA LEU A 13 56.58 49.75 0.18
C LEU A 13 55.42 50.69 0.53
N GLU A 14 54.18 50.20 0.45
CA GLU A 14 52.97 50.93 0.83
C GLU A 14 52.91 51.23 2.34
N ASP A 15 53.32 50.28 3.20
CA ASP A 15 53.41 50.50 4.66
C ASP A 15 54.53 51.50 5.05
N LEU A 16 55.58 51.65 4.23
CA LEU A 16 56.65 52.64 4.44
C LEU A 16 56.23 54.05 3.99
N VAL A 17 55.38 54.15 2.97
CA VAL A 17 54.73 55.42 2.58
C VAL A 17 53.63 55.82 3.59
N ALA A 18 52.93 54.84 4.19
CA ALA A 18 51.93 55.06 5.23
C ALA A 18 52.49 55.62 6.55
N THR A 19 53.79 55.45 6.82
CA THR A 19 54.48 56.03 8.00
C THR A 19 55.00 57.47 7.76
N GLY A 20 54.81 58.00 6.55
CA GLY A 20 55.19 59.36 6.15
C GLY A 20 56.66 59.53 5.79
N LEU A 21 57.37 58.45 5.44
CA LEU A 21 58.76 58.50 4.96
C LEU A 21 58.78 58.76 3.46
N THR A 22 59.63 59.71 3.01
CA THR A 22 59.74 60.08 1.59
C THR A 22 61.10 59.65 1.05
N PRO A 23 61.19 58.62 0.18
CA PRO A 23 62.45 58.24 -0.48
C PRO A 23 62.99 59.36 -1.37
N ARG A 24 64.25 59.77 -1.16
CA ARG A 24 64.93 60.82 -1.93
C ARG A 24 66.20 60.35 -2.64
N GLY A 25 66.57 59.07 -2.50
CA GLY A 25 67.73 58.47 -3.15
C GLY A 25 69.06 58.84 -2.48
N ALA A 26 70.15 58.83 -3.24
CA ALA A 26 71.48 59.13 -2.71
C ALA A 26 71.61 60.61 -2.29
N TYR A 27 72.34 60.86 -1.20
CA TYR A 27 72.60 62.20 -0.68
C TYR A 27 73.35 63.09 -1.70
N ASN A 28 72.93 64.35 -1.81
CA ASN A 28 73.54 65.41 -2.60
C ASN A 28 73.56 66.70 -1.79
N ALA A 29 74.74 67.32 -1.64
CA ALA A 29 74.94 68.51 -0.81
C ALA A 29 74.15 69.74 -1.29
N GLY A 30 73.78 69.81 -2.58
CA GLY A 30 72.99 70.91 -3.15
C GLY A 30 71.48 70.76 -3.00
N THR A 31 70.99 69.65 -2.44
CA THR A 31 69.57 69.36 -2.30
C THR A 31 69.10 69.62 -0.87
N THR A 32 67.96 70.31 -0.73
CA THR A 32 67.26 70.45 0.56
C THR A 32 66.39 69.23 0.82
N TYR A 33 66.59 68.59 1.97
CA TYR A 33 65.84 67.41 2.40
C TYR A 33 64.93 67.79 3.58
N PRO A 34 63.59 67.76 3.42
CA PRO A 34 62.65 67.99 4.53
C PRO A 34 62.67 66.83 5.53
N VAL A 35 62.09 67.04 6.72
CA VAL A 35 61.89 66.01 7.78
C VAL A 35 61.29 64.72 7.20
N LYS A 36 61.71 63.55 7.69
CA LYS A 36 61.29 62.21 7.24
C LYS A 36 61.68 61.84 5.79
N SER A 37 62.71 62.47 5.25
CA SER A 37 63.31 62.05 3.98
C SER A 37 64.23 60.84 4.21
N LEU A 38 64.06 59.79 3.42
CA LEU A 38 64.94 58.62 3.40
C LEU A 38 66.01 58.81 2.33
N ILE A 39 67.28 58.89 2.75
CA ILE A 39 68.44 59.09 1.88
C ILE A 39 69.48 58.00 2.10
N THR A 40 70.30 57.73 1.08
CA THR A 40 71.45 56.83 1.19
C THR A 40 72.77 57.60 1.11
N TYR A 41 73.73 57.26 1.97
CA TYR A 41 75.07 57.85 1.97
C TYR A 41 76.10 56.84 2.45
N SER A 42 77.20 56.69 1.70
CA SER A 42 78.30 55.76 2.02
C SER A 42 77.85 54.33 2.36
N GLY A 43 76.88 53.81 1.61
CA GLY A 43 76.34 52.45 1.79
C GLY A 43 75.26 52.32 2.87
N ASN A 44 75.05 53.35 3.70
CA ASN A 44 74.06 53.31 4.76
C ASN A 44 72.78 54.06 4.38
N ALA A 45 71.67 53.71 5.03
CA ALA A 45 70.39 54.41 4.89
C ALA A 45 70.10 55.28 6.12
N TYR A 46 69.79 56.56 5.89
CA TYR A 46 69.50 57.55 6.93
C TYR A 46 68.12 58.19 6.72
N ILE A 47 67.46 58.56 7.82
CA ILE A 47 66.25 59.40 7.82
C ILE A 47 66.60 60.79 8.35
N THR A 48 66.09 61.85 7.70
CA THR A 48 66.20 63.22 8.23
C THR A 48 65.25 63.46 9.40
N LEU A 49 65.77 63.99 10.51
CA LEU A 49 64.99 64.38 11.69
C LEU A 49 64.55 65.85 11.64
N GLN A 50 65.26 66.68 10.87
CA GLN A 50 64.90 68.07 10.55
C GLN A 50 65.18 68.41 9.08
N GLU A 51 64.74 69.59 8.61
CA GLU A 51 65.10 70.05 7.28
C GLU A 51 66.59 70.38 7.20
N VAL A 52 67.28 69.85 6.19
CA VAL A 52 68.74 69.98 6.03
C VAL A 52 69.14 70.28 4.59
N THR A 53 70.16 71.13 4.44
CA THR A 53 70.81 71.42 3.14
C THR A 53 72.33 71.45 3.37
N GLY A 54 73.11 70.74 2.56
CA GLY A 54 74.58 70.74 2.65
C GLY A 54 75.20 70.03 3.87
N VAL A 55 74.40 69.47 4.79
CA VAL A 55 74.89 68.72 5.96
C VAL A 55 75.09 67.26 5.60
N THR A 56 76.30 66.73 5.77
CA THR A 56 76.63 65.34 5.44
C THR A 56 75.93 64.35 6.39
N PRO A 57 75.34 63.24 5.91
CA PRO A 57 74.64 62.29 6.77
C PRO A 57 75.55 61.57 7.77
N THR A 58 75.22 61.68 9.05
CA THR A 58 75.85 60.98 10.18
C THR A 58 74.78 60.60 11.22
N ASN A 59 74.98 59.54 12.02
CA ASN A 59 74.01 59.18 13.06
C ASN A 59 74.15 60.08 14.29
N ASP A 60 73.79 61.35 14.15
CA ASP A 60 73.94 62.37 15.19
C ASP A 60 72.70 62.53 16.07
N GLY A 61 71.56 61.96 15.67
CA GLY A 61 70.30 62.06 16.40
C GLY A 61 69.67 63.46 16.38
N VAL A 62 70.20 64.38 15.54
CA VAL A 62 69.73 65.76 15.40
C VAL A 62 69.33 66.04 13.96
N HIS A 63 70.22 65.80 13.00
CA HIS A 63 69.96 65.97 11.58
C HIS A 63 69.51 64.65 10.96
N TYR A 64 70.15 63.55 11.34
CA TYR A 64 69.88 62.24 10.77
C TYR A 64 69.90 61.14 11.82
N GLN A 65 69.06 60.13 11.59
CA GLN A 65 69.10 58.86 12.30
C GLN A 65 69.45 57.75 11.31
N LEU A 66 70.39 56.88 11.70
CA LEU A 66 70.73 55.68 10.93
C LEU A 66 69.56 54.69 11.00
N LEU A 67 69.00 54.34 9.85
CA LEU A 67 67.90 53.39 9.75
C LEU A 67 68.42 51.98 9.46
N LEU A 68 69.42 51.87 8.59
CA LEU A 68 70.05 50.62 8.25
C LEU A 68 71.56 50.83 8.11
N LEU A 69 72.32 50.14 8.95
CA LEU A 69 73.76 49.99 8.80
C LEU A 69 73.98 48.84 7.81
N GLU A 70 74.50 49.14 6.62
CA GLU A 70 74.95 48.10 5.72
C GLU A 70 76.44 47.87 5.93
N ILE A 71 76.80 46.71 6.49
CA ILE A 71 78.18 46.22 6.48
C ILE A 71 78.49 45.72 5.07
N GLY A 72 78.82 46.65 4.17
CA GLY A 72 79.46 46.28 2.91
C GLY A 72 80.76 45.53 3.22
N GLU A 73 80.90 44.31 2.70
CA GLU A 73 82.15 43.54 2.78
C GLU A 73 83.32 44.41 2.31
N GLY A 74 84.29 44.62 3.20
CA GLY A 74 85.50 45.38 2.88
C GLY A 74 86.34 44.67 1.81
N PRO A 75 87.16 45.40 1.04
CA PRO A 75 87.98 44.80 0.00
C PRO A 75 88.95 43.75 0.59
N PRO A 76 89.25 42.65 -0.12
CA PRO A 76 90.17 41.63 0.36
C PRO A 76 91.54 42.23 0.72
N GLY A 77 92.00 41.96 1.95
CA GLY A 77 93.37 42.25 2.39
C GLY A 77 94.39 41.27 1.76
N PRO A 78 95.68 41.65 1.66
CA PRO A 78 96.70 40.83 1.00
C PRO A 78 96.91 39.50 1.75
N ALA A 79 97.12 38.42 0.99
CA ALA A 79 97.25 37.06 1.50
C ALA A 79 98.42 36.89 2.47
N GLY A 80 98.13 36.41 3.68
CA GLY A 80 99.09 35.85 4.63
C GLY A 80 99.04 34.32 4.59
N ALA A 81 100.19 33.66 4.76
CA ALA A 81 100.37 32.22 4.59
C ALA A 81 99.52 31.36 5.54
N ASP A 82 99.03 30.22 5.02
CA ASP A 82 98.11 29.31 5.68
C ASP A 82 98.62 28.75 7.02
N GLY A 83 97.82 28.91 8.06
CA GLY A 83 97.87 28.11 9.30
C GLY A 83 96.73 27.07 9.31
N PRO A 84 96.86 25.95 10.04
CA PRO A 84 95.89 24.87 10.00
C PRO A 84 94.50 25.32 10.44
N ALA A 85 93.47 24.83 9.74
CA ALA A 85 92.07 25.15 10.00
C ALA A 85 91.66 24.80 11.44
N GLY A 86 91.08 25.78 12.14
CA GLY A 86 90.46 25.56 13.45
C GLY A 86 89.21 24.67 13.35
N PRO A 87 88.83 24.00 14.45
CA PRO A 87 87.64 23.14 14.47
C PRO A 87 86.39 23.93 14.09
N ALA A 88 85.50 23.32 13.30
CA ALA A 88 84.24 23.90 12.91
C ALA A 88 83.42 24.30 14.16
N GLY A 89 82.91 25.53 14.18
CA GLY A 89 82.04 26.01 15.27
C GLY A 89 80.79 25.15 15.38
N GLU A 90 80.31 24.94 16.61
CA GLU A 90 79.07 24.21 16.84
C GLU A 90 77.91 24.86 16.07
N PRO A 91 77.01 24.07 15.45
CA PRO A 91 75.80 24.60 14.84
C PRO A 91 75.05 25.49 15.84
N GLY A 92 74.65 26.70 15.42
CA GLY A 92 73.86 27.59 16.26
C GLY A 92 72.59 26.91 16.76
N PRO A 93 72.07 27.28 17.95
CA PRO A 93 70.85 26.70 18.48
C PRO A 93 69.71 26.86 17.46
N ALA A 94 68.89 25.83 17.31
CA ALA A 94 67.69 25.91 16.50
C ALA A 94 66.85 27.12 16.96
N GLY A 95 66.37 27.93 16.02
CA GLY A 95 65.50 29.07 16.33
C GLY A 95 64.27 28.61 17.10
N GLU A 96 63.80 29.45 18.03
CA GLU A 96 62.57 29.17 18.77
C GLU A 96 61.42 28.88 17.80
N PRO A 97 60.55 27.89 18.09
CA PRO A 97 59.35 27.67 17.30
C PRO A 97 58.55 28.98 17.17
N GLY A 98 58.07 29.26 15.96
CA GLY A 98 57.22 30.44 15.73
C GLY A 98 55.98 30.42 16.63
N PRO A 99 55.38 31.60 16.93
CA PRO A 99 54.17 31.66 17.74
C PRO A 99 53.05 30.82 17.08
N PRO A 100 52.18 30.16 17.88
CA PRO A 100 51.03 29.44 17.34
C PRO A 100 50.21 30.31 16.39
N GLY A 101 49.73 29.72 15.29
CA GLY A 101 48.86 30.42 14.34
C GLY A 101 47.54 30.89 14.99
N PRO A 102 46.80 31.80 14.34
CA PRO A 102 45.52 32.28 14.88
C PRO A 102 44.54 31.12 15.06
N ALA A 103 43.85 31.09 16.21
CA ALA A 103 42.83 30.09 16.48
C ALA A 103 41.69 30.20 15.45
N THR A 104 41.19 29.06 14.97
CA THR A 104 40.09 28.98 14.01
C THR A 104 38.87 28.35 14.65
N ILE A 105 37.68 28.78 14.21
CA ILE A 105 36.40 28.22 14.64
C ILE A 105 35.65 27.76 13.39
N THR A 106 35.21 26.52 13.39
CA THR A 106 34.40 25.92 12.34
C THR A 106 33.15 25.29 12.92
N VAL A 107 32.07 25.27 12.15
CA VAL A 107 30.84 24.56 12.50
C VAL A 107 30.99 23.10 12.06
N GLY A 108 30.81 22.17 12.99
CA GLY A 108 30.78 20.74 12.73
C GLY A 108 29.36 20.29 12.37
N SER A 109 28.80 19.36 13.14
CA SER A 109 27.45 18.82 12.91
C SER A 109 26.36 19.68 13.54
N TYR A 110 25.19 19.74 12.90
CA TYR A 110 23.95 20.21 13.51
C TYR A 110 22.92 19.07 13.52
N THR A 111 22.30 18.82 14.67
CA THR A 111 21.23 17.84 14.81
C THR A 111 20.05 18.45 15.56
N THR A 112 18.85 17.96 15.27
CA THR A 112 17.65 18.36 15.98
C THR A 112 17.45 17.45 17.19
N GLY A 113 17.40 18.03 18.38
CA GLY A 113 17.12 17.34 19.64
C GLY A 113 15.63 17.14 19.89
N ASP A 114 15.33 16.34 20.91
CA ASP A 114 13.96 16.12 21.37
C ASP A 114 13.32 17.40 21.92
N PRO A 115 11.98 17.51 21.93
CA PRO A 115 11.32 18.68 22.48
C PRO A 115 11.51 18.78 23.99
N GLY A 116 11.73 20.00 24.47
CA GLY A 116 11.88 20.29 25.90
C GLY A 116 13.26 19.96 26.49
N THR A 117 14.23 19.53 25.67
CA THR A 117 15.63 19.40 26.10
C THR A 117 16.38 20.72 25.93
N ASP A 118 17.51 20.87 26.62
CA ASP A 118 18.38 22.05 26.48
C ASP A 118 19.10 22.08 25.12
N LEU A 119 19.51 23.28 24.70
CA LEU A 119 20.48 23.47 23.61
C LEU A 119 21.84 22.91 24.05
N ILE A 120 22.43 22.02 23.25
CA ILE A 120 23.77 21.48 23.52
C ILE A 120 24.74 22.03 22.48
N ILE A 121 25.86 22.58 22.94
CA ILE A 121 27.02 22.94 22.13
C ILE A 121 28.22 22.14 22.65
N SER A 122 28.90 21.41 21.77
CA SER A 122 30.09 20.63 22.12
C SER A 122 31.25 20.93 21.18
N ASN A 123 32.47 20.99 21.70
CA ASN A 123 33.69 21.12 20.89
C ASN A 123 34.28 19.73 20.62
N SER A 124 34.50 19.39 19.36
CA SER A 124 35.19 18.17 18.92
C SER A 124 36.59 18.44 18.34
N GLY A 125 37.00 19.71 18.28
CA GLY A 125 38.32 20.15 17.82
C GLY A 125 39.30 20.42 18.97
N THR A 126 40.35 21.19 18.69
CA THR A 126 41.35 21.63 19.69
C THR A 126 41.09 23.06 20.16
N ALA A 127 41.94 23.59 21.05
CA ALA A 127 41.87 24.98 21.48
C ALA A 127 42.26 25.97 20.36
N GLU A 128 43.04 25.50 19.39
CA GLU A 128 43.54 26.25 18.23
C GLU A 128 42.67 26.03 16.98
N ASN A 129 41.89 24.95 16.94
CA ASN A 129 40.93 24.67 15.86
C ASN A 129 39.65 24.09 16.45
N LEU A 130 38.75 24.97 16.90
CA LEU A 130 37.48 24.57 17.49
C LEU A 130 36.53 24.08 16.40
N ILE A 131 35.90 22.93 16.65
CA ILE A 131 34.85 22.37 15.81
C ILE A 131 33.60 22.26 16.68
N LEU A 132 32.69 23.22 16.54
CA LEU A 132 31.48 23.31 17.36
C LEU A 132 30.35 22.50 16.73
N ASN A 133 29.85 21.51 17.47
CA ASN A 133 28.67 20.73 17.13
C ASN A 133 27.46 21.21 17.92
N PHE A 134 26.30 21.26 17.27
CA PHE A 134 25.05 21.79 17.83
C PHE A 134 23.97 20.71 17.89
N VAL A 135 23.30 20.59 19.03
CA VAL A 135 22.01 19.90 19.13
C VAL A 135 20.95 20.94 19.47
N VAL A 136 20.07 21.21 18.51
CA VAL A 136 19.03 22.23 18.62
C VAL A 136 17.70 21.55 18.94
N PRO A 137 17.11 21.73 20.13
CA PRO A 137 15.84 21.10 20.49
C PRO A 137 14.72 21.59 19.56
N ARG A 138 13.89 20.67 19.07
CA ARG A 138 12.67 21.05 18.35
C ARG A 138 11.63 21.62 19.32
N GLY A 139 10.69 22.41 18.81
CA GLY A 139 9.56 22.88 19.61
C GLY A 139 8.71 21.72 20.12
N ASN A 140 8.11 21.90 21.31
CA ASN A 140 7.10 20.97 21.82
C ASN A 140 6.00 20.77 20.76
N PRO A 141 5.47 19.54 20.59
CA PRO A 141 4.29 19.33 19.76
C PRO A 141 3.19 20.33 20.17
N GLY A 142 2.48 20.88 19.18
CA GLY A 142 1.33 21.72 19.45
C GLY A 142 0.27 20.96 20.25
N ALA A 143 -0.58 21.68 20.98
CA ALA A 143 -1.73 21.06 21.62
C ALA A 143 -2.59 20.33 20.58
N ASN A 144 -3.11 19.16 20.94
CA ASN A 144 -4.04 18.42 20.09
C ASN A 144 -5.26 19.32 19.77
N GLY A 145 -5.76 19.25 18.53
CA GLY A 145 -6.98 19.98 18.14
C GLY A 145 -8.20 19.49 18.92
N ASN A 146 -9.13 20.40 19.23
CA ASN A 146 -10.42 20.04 19.81
C ASN A 146 -11.30 19.41 18.74
N GLY A 147 -11.61 18.12 18.89
CA GLY A 147 -12.55 17.42 18.02
C GLY A 147 -13.98 17.48 18.54
N ILE A 148 -14.91 16.89 17.79
CA ILE A 148 -16.29 16.63 18.25
C ILE A 148 -16.27 15.36 19.09
N ALA A 149 -16.74 15.45 20.34
CA ALA A 149 -16.90 14.30 21.23
C ALA A 149 -18.27 13.61 21.01
N SER A 150 -19.34 14.39 20.84
CA SER A 150 -20.67 13.85 20.54
C SER A 150 -21.57 14.88 19.88
N ILE A 151 -22.62 14.39 19.20
CA ILE A 151 -23.76 15.17 18.75
C ILE A 151 -25.00 14.48 19.30
N ALA A 152 -25.82 15.19 20.05
CA ALA A 152 -27.00 14.64 20.69
C ALA A 152 -28.21 15.56 20.50
N GLN A 153 -29.37 14.97 20.24
CA GLN A 153 -30.63 15.72 20.29
C GLN A 153 -30.92 16.08 21.74
N ILE A 154 -31.19 17.36 21.99
CA ILE A 154 -31.51 17.87 23.33
C ILE A 154 -32.96 18.34 23.45
N SER A 155 -33.63 18.59 22.34
CA SER A 155 -35.05 18.92 22.28
C SER A 155 -35.65 18.52 20.93
N GLY A 156 -36.98 18.45 20.87
CA GLY A 156 -37.72 18.05 19.68
C GLY A 156 -38.16 16.58 19.73
N THR A 157 -39.01 16.22 18.78
CA THR A 157 -39.67 14.90 18.70
C THR A 157 -39.50 14.24 17.33
N GLY A 158 -38.81 14.90 16.39
CA GLY A 158 -38.75 14.47 15.00
C GLY A 158 -40.06 14.69 14.23
N ALA A 159 -41.00 15.47 14.77
CA ALA A 159 -42.29 15.71 14.12
C ALA A 159 -42.09 16.50 12.80
N PRO A 160 -42.78 16.10 11.70
CA PRO A 160 -42.71 16.83 10.45
C PRO A 160 -43.15 18.29 10.61
N GLY A 161 -42.36 19.22 10.07
CA GLY A 161 -42.62 20.66 10.09
C GLY A 161 -42.16 21.38 11.35
N THR A 162 -41.48 20.71 12.29
CA THR A 162 -40.92 21.31 13.51
C THR A 162 -39.40 21.39 13.47
N TYR A 163 -38.80 22.10 14.43
CA TYR A 163 -37.35 22.11 14.63
C TYR A 163 -36.97 21.19 15.78
N ASP A 164 -35.93 20.40 15.58
CA ASP A 164 -35.25 19.64 16.63
C ASP A 164 -33.91 20.33 16.95
N THR A 165 -33.61 20.56 18.23
CA THR A 165 -32.32 21.17 18.62
C THR A 165 -31.31 20.08 18.96
N TYR A 166 -30.13 20.18 18.36
CA TYR A 166 -28.99 19.30 18.59
C TYR A 166 -27.83 20.06 19.25
N ARG A 167 -27.14 19.38 20.16
CA ARG A 167 -25.94 19.86 20.82
C ARG A 167 -24.72 19.12 20.33
N ILE A 168 -23.75 19.86 19.82
CA ILE A 168 -22.38 19.39 19.63
C ILE A 168 -21.63 19.58 20.95
N THR A 169 -21.06 18.50 21.48
CA THR A 169 -20.10 18.57 22.59
C THR A 169 -18.71 18.34 22.04
N MET A 170 -17.79 19.28 22.24
CA MET A 170 -16.39 19.16 21.84
C MET A 170 -15.61 18.29 22.83
N THR A 171 -14.45 17.77 22.43
CA THR A 171 -13.54 17.03 23.32
C THR A 171 -13.02 17.87 24.49
N SER A 172 -13.10 19.20 24.39
CA SER A 172 -12.79 20.15 25.49
C SER A 172 -13.94 20.35 26.48
N GLY A 173 -15.13 19.81 26.21
CA GLY A 173 -16.34 20.06 26.99
C GLY A 173 -17.13 21.32 26.58
N ALA A 174 -16.62 22.14 25.65
CA ALA A 174 -17.40 23.23 25.07
C ALA A 174 -18.61 22.68 24.30
N THR A 175 -19.74 23.38 24.35
CA THR A 175 -20.99 22.95 23.70
C THR A 175 -21.55 24.00 22.75
N PHE A 176 -22.16 23.53 21.66
CA PHE A 176 -22.78 24.38 20.63
C PHE A 176 -24.12 23.79 20.23
N ASP A 177 -25.17 24.58 20.34
CA ASP A 177 -26.53 24.16 19.99
C ASP A 177 -26.90 24.70 18.61
N PHE A 178 -27.55 23.87 17.80
CA PHE A 178 -28.06 24.23 16.48
C PHE A 178 -29.42 23.56 16.23
N ASP A 179 -30.28 24.25 15.51
CA ASP A 179 -31.60 23.75 15.17
C ASP A 179 -31.58 23.07 13.79
N VAL A 180 -32.23 21.92 13.71
CA VAL A 180 -32.46 21.16 12.47
C VAL A 180 -33.95 21.21 12.16
N TYR A 181 -34.31 21.75 11.00
CA TYR A 181 -35.68 21.73 10.54
C TYR A 181 -36.05 20.34 10.03
N GLN A 182 -37.02 19.71 10.68
CA GLN A 182 -37.62 18.46 10.23
C GLN A 182 -38.62 18.82 9.13
N GLY A 183 -38.29 18.50 7.87
CA GLY A 183 -39.12 18.81 6.71
C GLY A 183 -40.59 18.46 6.93
N ALA A 184 -41.49 19.38 6.60
CA ALA A 184 -42.92 19.12 6.62
C ALA A 184 -43.27 18.22 5.43
N ASN A 185 -43.48 16.92 5.64
CA ASN A 185 -43.82 15.95 4.61
C ASN A 185 -44.80 16.54 3.57
N GLY A 186 -44.32 16.75 2.35
CA GLY A 186 -45.07 17.23 1.19
C GLY A 186 -45.25 18.75 1.07
N SER A 187 -44.62 19.58 1.90
CA SER A 187 -44.85 21.04 1.88
C SER A 187 -43.64 21.93 2.24
N GLY A 188 -42.50 21.37 2.66
CA GLY A 188 -41.30 22.13 3.02
C GLY A 188 -40.34 22.41 1.84
N SER A 189 -39.52 23.47 1.96
CA SER A 189 -38.49 23.86 0.96
C SER A 189 -37.35 22.84 0.77
N GLY A 190 -37.30 21.78 1.60
CA GLY A 190 -36.34 20.68 1.50
C GLY A 190 -36.96 19.36 1.03
N ASP A 191 -38.27 19.33 0.78
CA ASP A 191 -38.96 18.12 0.39
C ASP A 191 -38.89 17.89 -1.11
N MET A 192 -38.66 16.63 -1.50
CA MET A 192 -38.80 16.18 -2.89
C MET A 192 -40.30 16.07 -3.23
N THR A 193 -40.95 17.23 -3.40
CA THR A 193 -42.33 17.30 -3.87
C THR A 193 -42.40 16.97 -5.36
N LYS A 194 -43.57 16.49 -5.84
CA LYS A 194 -43.75 16.13 -7.26
C LYS A 194 -43.35 17.25 -8.21
N SER A 195 -43.65 18.50 -7.86
CA SER A 195 -43.27 19.68 -8.64
C SER A 195 -41.75 19.89 -8.75
N VAL A 196 -40.95 19.31 -7.86
CA VAL A 196 -39.48 19.39 -7.86
C VAL A 196 -38.85 18.24 -8.65
N TYR A 197 -39.34 17.00 -8.50
CA TYR A 197 -38.74 15.84 -9.18
C TYR A 197 -39.39 15.46 -10.52
N ASP A 198 -40.66 15.82 -10.74
CA ASP A 198 -41.37 15.70 -12.03
C ASP A 198 -42.07 17.03 -12.40
N PRO A 199 -41.30 18.07 -12.75
CA PRO A 199 -41.84 19.41 -13.06
C PRO A 199 -42.67 19.43 -14.36
N THR A 200 -42.58 18.40 -15.18
CA THR A 200 -43.21 18.32 -16.51
C THR A 200 -44.35 17.32 -16.61
N ASN A 201 -44.68 16.63 -15.51
CA ASN A 201 -45.76 15.66 -15.42
C ASN A 201 -45.68 14.64 -16.57
N LYS A 202 -44.48 14.09 -16.79
CA LYS A 202 -44.20 13.28 -17.98
C LYS A 202 -44.88 11.92 -17.86
N ASN A 203 -45.82 11.64 -18.75
CA ASN A 203 -46.60 10.40 -18.82
C ASN A 203 -45.80 9.08 -18.99
N GLN A 204 -44.47 9.11 -18.98
CA GLN A 204 -43.56 7.95 -19.12
C GLN A 204 -42.35 8.06 -18.17
N ASP A 205 -42.62 8.42 -16.93
CA ASP A 205 -41.67 8.36 -15.82
C ASP A 205 -41.79 6.99 -15.10
N ALA A 206 -40.68 6.50 -14.51
CA ALA A 206 -40.58 5.19 -13.84
C ALA A 206 -41.54 4.99 -12.63
N PHE A 207 -42.22 6.05 -12.21
CA PHE A 207 -43.19 6.14 -11.13
C PHE A 207 -44.62 6.43 -11.62
N ALA A 208 -44.95 6.17 -12.89
CA ALA A 208 -46.33 6.22 -13.41
C ALA A 208 -47.34 5.45 -12.51
N TYR A 209 -46.88 4.45 -11.76
CA TYR A 209 -47.65 3.72 -10.76
C TYR A 209 -48.08 4.58 -9.53
N ALA A 210 -47.23 5.50 -9.07
CA ALA A 210 -47.51 6.38 -7.94
C ALA A 210 -48.54 7.48 -8.29
N ASP A 211 -48.49 7.98 -9.52
CA ASP A 211 -49.46 8.95 -10.02
C ASP A 211 -50.87 8.38 -10.13
N THR A 212 -50.98 7.07 -10.42
CA THR A 212 -52.27 6.38 -10.45
C THR A 212 -52.82 6.18 -9.03
N ALA A 213 -51.95 5.91 -8.04
CA ALA A 213 -52.32 5.70 -6.64
C ALA A 213 -52.77 6.99 -5.91
N ALA A 214 -52.23 8.15 -6.27
CA ALA A 214 -52.59 9.44 -5.65
C ALA A 214 -54.04 9.88 -5.97
N SER A 215 -54.65 9.37 -7.04
CA SER A 215 -56.05 9.68 -7.38
C SER A 215 -57.11 8.99 -6.49
N ILE A 216 -56.68 8.11 -5.58
CA ILE A 216 -57.57 7.28 -4.74
C ILE A 216 -57.71 7.85 -3.31
N SER A 217 -56.87 8.81 -2.90
CA SER A 217 -56.81 9.36 -1.52
C SER A 217 -57.99 10.26 -1.10
N GLY A 218 -59.15 10.14 -1.75
CA GLY A 218 -60.39 10.83 -1.37
C GLY A 218 -61.62 9.91 -1.25
N LEU A 219 -61.50 8.63 -1.57
CA LEU A 219 -62.58 7.65 -1.41
C LEU A 219 -62.36 6.91 -0.09
N THR A 220 -63.01 7.36 0.97
CA THR A 220 -63.27 6.47 2.11
C THR A 220 -64.06 5.30 1.56
N ALA A 221 -63.47 4.10 1.59
CA ALA A 221 -64.19 2.88 1.28
C ALA A 221 -65.36 2.77 2.26
N GLU A 222 -66.54 3.20 1.83
CA GLU A 222 -67.78 2.80 2.48
C GLU A 222 -67.87 1.30 2.22
N THR A 223 -67.61 0.51 3.26
CA THR A 223 -67.42 -0.94 3.19
C THR A 223 -68.64 -1.73 2.71
N ALA A 224 -69.70 -1.06 2.25
CA ALA A 224 -70.75 -1.67 1.47
C ALA A 224 -71.53 -0.59 0.69
N ILE A 225 -71.10 -0.27 -0.54
CA ILE A 225 -72.06 0.26 -1.53
C ILE A 225 -72.91 -0.94 -1.96
N ALA A 226 -74.20 -0.90 -1.66
CA ALA A 226 -75.10 -2.00 -1.98
C ALA A 226 -75.16 -2.20 -3.51
N ASP A 227 -75.27 -3.44 -3.99
CA ASP A 227 -75.33 -3.76 -5.44
C ASP A 227 -76.54 -3.14 -6.18
N THR A 228 -77.42 -2.46 -5.45
CA THR A 228 -78.58 -1.71 -5.93
C THR A 228 -78.31 -0.21 -6.16
N ASP A 229 -77.13 0.29 -5.83
CA ASP A 229 -76.81 1.72 -5.98
C ASP A 229 -76.45 2.07 -7.43
N TYR A 230 -76.98 3.21 -7.86
CA TYR A 230 -76.84 3.71 -9.22
C TYR A 230 -75.59 4.58 -9.36
N PHE A 231 -74.68 4.18 -10.24
CA PHE A 231 -73.54 4.98 -10.66
C PHE A 231 -73.96 5.99 -11.75
N PRO A 232 -73.85 7.31 -11.51
CA PRO A 232 -74.16 8.31 -12.51
C PRO A 232 -73.02 8.44 -13.53
N TYR A 233 -73.35 8.52 -14.82
CA TYR A 233 -72.41 8.78 -15.89
C TYR A 233 -72.99 9.76 -16.91
N GLN A 234 -72.13 10.50 -17.60
CA GLN A 234 -72.51 11.36 -18.71
C GLN A 234 -72.51 10.52 -19.98
N ASP A 235 -73.68 10.38 -20.61
CA ASP A 235 -73.81 9.73 -21.91
C ASP A 235 -73.66 10.81 -22.99
N THR A 236 -72.48 10.86 -23.60
CA THR A 236 -72.16 11.81 -24.68
C THR A 236 -72.92 11.52 -25.96
N SER A 237 -73.44 10.30 -26.16
CA SER A 237 -74.25 9.96 -27.33
C SER A 237 -75.69 10.48 -27.23
N ALA A 238 -76.19 10.63 -26.01
CA ALA A 238 -77.53 11.11 -25.70
C ALA A 238 -77.57 12.53 -25.11
N ASN A 239 -76.40 13.18 -24.95
CA ASN A 239 -76.23 14.49 -24.29
C ASN A 239 -77.00 14.60 -22.96
N GLY A 240 -76.91 13.57 -22.11
CA GLY A 240 -77.68 13.50 -20.88
C GLY A 240 -76.97 12.73 -19.76
N LYS A 241 -77.29 13.11 -18.51
CA LYS A 241 -76.86 12.38 -17.31
C LYS A 241 -77.69 11.10 -17.18
N ARG A 242 -77.06 9.95 -17.30
CA ARG A 242 -77.68 8.63 -17.11
C ARG A 242 -77.15 7.98 -15.83
N LYS A 243 -77.79 6.89 -15.45
CA LYS A 243 -77.41 6.10 -14.28
C LYS A 243 -77.42 4.62 -14.65
N THR A 244 -76.47 3.83 -14.14
CA THR A 244 -76.48 2.36 -14.26
C THR A 244 -76.26 1.73 -12.90
N LEU A 245 -76.80 0.54 -12.69
CA LEU A 245 -76.58 -0.19 -11.44
C LEU A 245 -75.12 -0.61 -11.32
N TRP A 246 -74.58 -0.54 -10.11
CA TRP A 246 -73.23 -0.99 -9.79
C TRP A 246 -73.01 -2.48 -10.12
N SER A 247 -74.04 -3.31 -9.94
CA SER A 247 -74.03 -4.73 -10.32
C SER A 247 -73.77 -4.96 -11.81
N ASN A 248 -74.32 -4.12 -12.69
CA ASN A 248 -74.08 -4.22 -14.13
C ASN A 248 -72.64 -3.85 -14.50
N ILE A 249 -72.09 -2.82 -13.87
CA ILE A 249 -70.69 -2.42 -14.05
C ILE A 249 -69.76 -3.54 -13.58
N LYS A 250 -69.99 -4.09 -12.38
CA LYS A 250 -69.23 -5.24 -11.85
C LYS A 250 -69.29 -6.44 -12.75
N SER A 251 -70.44 -6.75 -13.36
CA SER A 251 -70.56 -7.88 -14.28
C SER A 251 -69.71 -7.69 -15.54
N VAL A 252 -69.73 -6.50 -16.15
CA VAL A 252 -68.91 -6.19 -17.34
C VAL A 252 -67.43 -6.19 -16.99
N LEU A 253 -67.03 -5.49 -15.92
CA LEU A 253 -65.64 -5.46 -15.48
C LEU A 253 -65.16 -6.85 -15.03
N GLY A 254 -66.01 -7.59 -14.34
CA GLY A 254 -65.75 -8.98 -13.95
C GLY A 254 -65.57 -9.91 -15.15
N ALA A 255 -66.23 -9.66 -16.28
CA ALA A 255 -65.99 -10.41 -17.52
C ALA A 255 -64.70 -9.98 -18.23
N VAL A 256 -64.32 -8.70 -18.15
CA VAL A 256 -63.07 -8.15 -18.72
C VAL A 256 -61.84 -8.56 -17.91
N PHE A 257 -61.98 -8.64 -16.57
CA PHE A 257 -60.92 -9.00 -15.64
C PHE A 257 -61.04 -10.43 -15.10
N ALA A 258 -62.07 -11.18 -15.49
CA ALA A 258 -62.02 -12.63 -15.37
C ALA A 258 -60.73 -13.06 -16.04
N PRO A 259 -59.88 -13.85 -15.38
CA PRO A 259 -58.64 -14.27 -15.99
C PRO A 259 -59.00 -14.94 -17.31
N LEU A 260 -58.65 -14.31 -18.42
CA LEU A 260 -58.39 -15.02 -19.67
C LEU A 260 -57.36 -16.07 -19.27
N SER A 261 -57.82 -17.28 -18.95
CA SER A 261 -56.95 -18.40 -18.68
C SER A 261 -56.18 -18.64 -19.98
N HIS A 262 -55.02 -18.00 -20.09
CA HIS A 262 -54.08 -18.25 -21.15
C HIS A 262 -52.97 -19.06 -20.51
N MET A 263 -52.85 -20.32 -20.95
CA MET A 263 -51.83 -21.23 -20.46
C MET A 263 -50.47 -20.68 -20.87
N HIS A 264 -49.63 -20.33 -19.90
CA HIS A 264 -48.19 -20.26 -20.15
C HIS A 264 -47.75 -21.72 -20.18
N GLY A 265 -47.23 -22.18 -21.32
CA GLY A 265 -46.81 -23.56 -21.49
C GLY A 265 -45.94 -24.02 -20.31
N ASN A 266 -46.47 -24.96 -19.55
CA ASN A 266 -45.82 -25.84 -18.58
C ASN A 266 -45.00 -25.21 -17.44
N ILE A 267 -44.93 -23.89 -17.22
CA ILE A 267 -44.22 -23.32 -16.06
C ILE A 267 -45.20 -23.04 -14.91
N THR A 268 -45.07 -23.79 -13.82
CA THR A 268 -45.87 -23.58 -12.59
C THR A 268 -45.28 -22.44 -11.74
N ASN A 269 -46.09 -21.83 -10.86
CA ASN A 269 -45.62 -20.77 -9.93
C ASN A 269 -44.51 -21.21 -8.96
N ALA A 270 -44.26 -22.51 -8.82
CA ALA A 270 -43.15 -23.06 -8.05
C ALA A 270 -41.83 -23.14 -8.85
N GLY A 271 -41.80 -22.63 -10.10
CA GLY A 271 -40.65 -22.69 -10.98
C GLY A 271 -40.41 -24.08 -11.62
N ALA A 272 -41.32 -25.04 -11.40
CA ALA A 272 -41.24 -26.34 -12.04
C ALA A 272 -41.79 -26.27 -13.47
N ILE A 273 -41.05 -26.85 -14.42
CA ILE A 273 -41.46 -27.03 -15.81
C ILE A 273 -42.07 -28.42 -15.94
N GLY A 274 -43.40 -28.49 -16.11
CA GLY A 274 -44.16 -29.73 -16.18
C GLY A 274 -45.13 -29.94 -15.00
N THR A 275 -46.14 -30.79 -15.20
CA THR A 275 -47.10 -31.23 -14.18
C THR A 275 -46.63 -32.44 -13.36
N THR A 276 -45.56 -33.13 -13.79
CA THR A 276 -44.99 -34.28 -13.05
C THR A 276 -43.55 -34.00 -12.57
N PRO A 277 -43.28 -33.93 -11.26
CA PRO A 277 -41.97 -33.54 -10.71
C PRO A 277 -40.80 -34.51 -11.01
N SER A 278 -41.06 -35.65 -11.63
CA SER A 278 -40.12 -36.78 -11.72
C SER A 278 -39.73 -37.16 -13.14
N LEU A 279 -40.22 -36.43 -14.16
CA LEU A 279 -39.87 -36.68 -15.56
C LEU A 279 -38.88 -35.62 -16.08
N PRO A 280 -37.80 -36.03 -16.76
CA PRO A 280 -36.88 -35.11 -17.41
C PRO A 280 -37.54 -34.37 -18.58
N VAL A 281 -37.23 -33.09 -18.73
CA VAL A 281 -37.76 -32.20 -19.76
C VAL A 281 -36.82 -32.17 -20.97
N PHE A 282 -37.34 -32.40 -22.17
CA PHE A 282 -36.57 -32.32 -23.43
C PHE A 282 -37.22 -31.33 -24.40
N THR A 283 -36.40 -30.70 -25.25
CA THR A 283 -36.85 -29.86 -26.36
C THR A 283 -36.86 -30.68 -27.65
N GLY A 284 -38.03 -30.83 -28.27
CA GLY A 284 -38.14 -31.39 -29.62
C GLY A 284 -37.77 -30.37 -30.69
N THR A 285 -37.75 -30.79 -31.96
CA THR A 285 -37.40 -29.95 -33.14
C THR A 285 -38.31 -28.73 -33.33
N SER A 286 -39.49 -28.72 -32.71
CA SER A 286 -40.44 -27.61 -32.72
C SER A 286 -40.27 -26.63 -31.54
N GLY A 287 -39.28 -26.83 -30.66
CA GLY A 287 -39.01 -25.95 -29.52
C GLY A 287 -40.01 -26.03 -28.37
N VAL A 288 -40.99 -26.95 -28.42
CA VAL A 288 -42.00 -27.14 -27.37
C VAL A 288 -41.48 -28.11 -26.30
N LEU A 289 -41.52 -27.68 -25.04
CA LEU A 289 -41.14 -28.49 -23.87
C LEU A 289 -42.23 -29.55 -23.64
N THR A 290 -41.91 -30.81 -23.91
CA THR A 290 -42.84 -31.94 -23.72
C THR A 290 -42.26 -32.92 -22.70
N GLU A 291 -43.06 -33.31 -21.72
CA GLU A 291 -42.72 -34.42 -20.82
C GLU A 291 -42.71 -35.71 -21.64
N MET A 292 -41.66 -36.52 -21.50
CA MET A 292 -41.57 -37.82 -22.17
C MET A 292 -41.00 -38.85 -21.20
N THR A 293 -41.41 -40.11 -21.39
CA THR A 293 -40.88 -41.21 -20.59
C THR A 293 -39.39 -41.43 -20.90
N VAL A 294 -38.67 -42.04 -19.96
CA VAL A 294 -37.23 -42.36 -20.12
C VAL A 294 -36.94 -43.15 -21.41
N ALA A 295 -37.86 -44.04 -21.81
CA ALA A 295 -37.74 -44.81 -23.05
C ALA A 295 -37.86 -43.94 -24.31
N ALA A 296 -38.78 -42.98 -24.31
CA ALA A 296 -38.97 -42.03 -25.42
C ALA A 296 -37.77 -41.07 -25.55
N ALA A 297 -37.27 -40.55 -24.42
CA ALA A 297 -36.09 -39.67 -24.38
C ALA A 297 -34.84 -40.31 -24.99
N ARG A 298 -34.59 -41.57 -24.65
CA ARG A 298 -33.46 -42.33 -25.20
C ARG A 298 -33.54 -42.49 -26.72
N ASN A 299 -34.74 -42.69 -27.26
CA ASN A 299 -34.96 -42.83 -28.70
C ASN A 299 -34.66 -41.51 -29.44
N VAL A 300 -35.07 -40.37 -28.88
CA VAL A 300 -34.76 -39.03 -29.43
C VAL A 300 -33.26 -38.76 -29.44
N LEU A 301 -32.53 -39.18 -28.41
CA LEU A 301 -31.08 -39.02 -28.32
C LEU A 301 -30.29 -40.04 -29.16
N GLY A 302 -30.96 -40.92 -29.91
CA GLY A 302 -30.31 -42.00 -30.68
C GLY A 302 -29.64 -43.07 -29.81
N LEU A 303 -29.90 -43.05 -28.50
CA LEU A 303 -29.40 -44.02 -27.54
C LEU A 303 -30.37 -45.21 -27.52
N GLY A 304 -30.20 -46.15 -28.46
CA GLY A 304 -31.09 -47.29 -28.69
C GLY A 304 -31.66 -47.88 -27.39
N ASN A 305 -32.98 -48.05 -27.34
CA ASN A 305 -33.71 -48.49 -26.15
C ASN A 305 -33.27 -49.91 -25.74
N THR A 306 -32.56 -50.05 -24.61
CA THR A 306 -32.17 -51.36 -24.06
C THR A 306 -33.25 -51.89 -23.13
N THR A 307 -34.47 -52.02 -23.63
CA THR A 307 -35.41 -52.99 -23.03
C THR A 307 -35.13 -54.34 -23.67
N GLY A 308 -34.12 -55.03 -23.13
CA GLY A 308 -33.60 -56.32 -23.58
C GLY A 308 -32.25 -56.60 -22.89
N PRO A 309 -31.90 -57.88 -22.62
CA PRO A 309 -30.73 -58.23 -21.81
C PRO A 309 -29.44 -57.62 -22.37
N VAL A 310 -28.64 -57.03 -21.48
CA VAL A 310 -27.37 -56.38 -21.81
C VAL A 310 -26.40 -57.43 -22.37
N PRO A 311 -25.81 -57.21 -23.57
CA PRO A 311 -24.80 -58.11 -24.09
C PRO A 311 -23.59 -58.07 -23.15
N VAL A 312 -23.34 -59.16 -22.42
CA VAL A 312 -22.02 -59.39 -21.83
C VAL A 312 -21.09 -59.82 -22.96
N SER A 313 -19.89 -59.25 -23.03
CA SER A 313 -18.90 -59.66 -24.02
C SER A 313 -18.67 -61.17 -23.90
N ASN A 314 -18.80 -61.90 -25.02
CA ASN A 314 -18.60 -63.35 -25.11
C ASN A 314 -17.20 -63.72 -24.60
N GLY A 315 -17.06 -63.95 -23.29
CA GLY A 315 -15.83 -64.42 -22.64
C GLY A 315 -15.51 -65.87 -22.99
N GLY A 316 -15.43 -66.18 -24.29
CA GLY A 316 -15.05 -67.49 -24.84
C GLY A 316 -16.14 -68.56 -24.91
N THR A 317 -17.33 -68.35 -24.35
CA THR A 317 -18.38 -69.40 -24.26
C THR A 317 -19.40 -69.39 -25.41
N GLY A 318 -19.48 -68.32 -26.20
CA GLY A 318 -20.36 -68.24 -27.38
C GLY A 318 -21.87 -68.17 -27.09
N VAL A 319 -22.28 -67.98 -25.82
CA VAL A 319 -23.68 -67.98 -25.39
C VAL A 319 -24.13 -66.60 -24.92
N ALA A 320 -25.33 -66.18 -25.33
CA ALA A 320 -25.84 -64.81 -25.14
C ALA A 320 -26.57 -64.56 -23.80
N THR A 321 -26.63 -65.55 -22.90
CA THR A 321 -27.30 -65.41 -21.59
C THR A 321 -26.44 -65.93 -20.45
N ALA A 322 -26.50 -65.26 -19.30
CA ALA A 322 -25.76 -65.63 -18.10
C ALA A 322 -26.04 -67.07 -17.60
N PRO A 323 -27.30 -67.59 -17.63
CA PRO A 323 -27.58 -68.97 -17.24
C PRO A 323 -26.88 -70.00 -18.15
N ALA A 324 -26.81 -69.75 -19.46
CA ALA A 324 -26.14 -70.64 -20.40
C ALA A 324 -24.61 -70.61 -20.23
N ALA A 325 -24.04 -69.45 -19.90
CA ALA A 325 -22.60 -69.33 -19.62
C ALA A 325 -22.20 -70.13 -18.37
N LEU A 326 -23.02 -70.09 -17.31
CA LEU A 326 -22.78 -70.81 -16.06
C LEU A 326 -22.76 -72.34 -16.25
N ALA A 327 -23.63 -72.86 -17.13
CA ALA A 327 -23.64 -74.29 -17.46
C ALA A 327 -22.38 -74.73 -18.24
N THR A 328 -21.77 -73.83 -19.00
CA THR A 328 -20.63 -74.13 -19.89
C THR A 328 -19.28 -74.00 -19.16
N LEU A 329 -19.20 -73.19 -18.09
CA LEU A 329 -17.97 -72.92 -17.33
C LEU A 329 -17.61 -73.99 -16.28
N GLY A 330 -18.37 -75.09 -16.18
CA GLY A 330 -17.94 -76.32 -15.50
C GLY A 330 -17.40 -76.13 -14.07
N ALA A 331 -18.23 -75.62 -13.14
CA ALA A 331 -17.85 -75.54 -11.74
C ALA A 331 -17.51 -76.91 -11.15
N MET A 332 -16.41 -76.99 -10.40
CA MET A 332 -15.97 -78.22 -9.72
C MET A 332 -17.05 -78.67 -8.70
N PRO A 333 -17.47 -79.95 -8.66
CA PRO A 333 -18.52 -80.40 -7.73
C PRO A 333 -18.11 -80.20 -6.27
N ILE A 334 -19.00 -79.60 -5.48
CA ILE A 334 -18.80 -79.30 -4.05
C ILE A 334 -18.96 -80.52 -3.11
N ALA A 335 -19.09 -81.74 -3.65
CA ALA A 335 -19.02 -82.98 -2.88
C ALA A 335 -18.62 -84.17 -3.79
N GLY A 336 -17.66 -84.99 -3.34
CA GLY A 336 -17.40 -86.33 -3.92
C GLY A 336 -16.61 -86.40 -5.23
N GLY A 337 -15.56 -85.59 -5.40
CA GLY A 337 -14.66 -85.66 -6.57
C GLY A 337 -13.35 -86.42 -6.30
N ILE A 338 -12.81 -87.06 -7.35
CA ILE A 338 -11.45 -87.64 -7.34
C ILE A 338 -10.48 -86.55 -7.83
N PHE A 339 -9.47 -86.21 -7.04
CA PHE A 339 -8.35 -85.40 -7.52
C PHE A 339 -7.50 -86.24 -8.48
N THR A 340 -7.71 -86.09 -9.79
CA THR A 340 -6.86 -86.70 -10.82
C THR A 340 -5.72 -85.75 -11.17
N GLY A 341 -4.54 -85.99 -10.60
CA GLY A 341 -3.32 -85.23 -10.84
C GLY A 341 -2.24 -85.59 -9.82
N ALA A 342 -0.96 -85.53 -10.20
CA ALA A 342 0.13 -85.77 -9.25
C ALA A 342 0.15 -84.63 -8.20
N ALA A 343 -0.08 -84.96 -6.93
CA ALA A 343 0.14 -84.03 -5.83
C ALA A 343 1.64 -83.95 -5.54
N ILE A 344 2.31 -82.93 -6.08
CA ILE A 344 3.75 -82.72 -5.89
C ILE A 344 3.92 -81.60 -4.86
N ALA A 345 4.48 -81.93 -3.69
CA ALA A 345 4.90 -80.91 -2.73
C ALA A 345 6.10 -80.15 -3.32
N GLN A 346 5.94 -78.84 -3.54
CA GLN A 346 7.03 -78.00 -4.04
C GLN A 346 8.02 -77.69 -2.91
N THR A 347 9.29 -78.02 -3.12
CA THR A 347 10.38 -77.68 -2.20
C THR A 347 10.69 -76.19 -2.28
N ASN A 348 10.02 -75.35 -1.49
CA ASN A 348 10.51 -73.99 -1.23
C ASN A 348 11.44 -73.99 -0.01
N THR A 349 12.58 -73.30 -0.13
CA THR A 349 13.76 -73.45 0.74
C THR A 349 13.76 -72.53 1.97
N ASN A 350 12.62 -71.93 2.34
CA ASN A 350 12.57 -70.84 3.33
C ASN A 350 11.76 -71.11 4.61
N TYR A 351 11.42 -72.37 4.92
CA TYR A 351 10.83 -72.70 6.22
C TYR A 351 11.58 -73.84 6.91
N THR A 352 11.93 -73.60 8.18
CA THR A 352 12.78 -74.46 9.03
C THR A 352 12.03 -75.59 9.75
N THR A 353 10.75 -75.86 9.41
CA THR A 353 9.98 -77.00 9.94
C THR A 353 8.89 -77.51 8.95
N ALA A 354 9.31 -78.47 8.10
CA ALA A 354 8.64 -79.48 7.23
C ALA A 354 7.32 -79.22 6.44
N GLN A 355 7.42 -79.42 5.11
CA GLN A 355 6.35 -79.74 4.13
C GLN A 355 5.65 -81.07 4.48
N MET A 356 4.43 -81.32 3.94
CA MET A 356 3.55 -82.49 4.22
C MET A 356 4.27 -83.61 4.99
N ARG A 357 4.10 -83.60 6.30
CA ARG A 357 4.93 -84.40 7.21
C ARG A 357 4.38 -85.80 7.38
N ASN A 358 3.17 -85.87 7.89
CA ASN A 358 2.43 -87.11 8.08
C ASN A 358 1.09 -87.00 7.37
N VAL A 359 0.63 -88.08 6.76
CA VAL A 359 -0.74 -88.21 6.29
C VAL A 359 -1.41 -89.31 7.10
N THR A 360 -2.30 -88.92 8.01
CA THR A 360 -3.06 -89.86 8.83
C THR A 360 -4.42 -90.09 8.19
N LEU A 361 -4.70 -91.34 7.85
CA LEU A 361 -6.02 -91.79 7.41
C LEU A 361 -6.70 -92.47 8.60
N SER A 362 -7.81 -91.92 9.09
CA SER A 362 -8.51 -92.47 10.26
C SER A 362 -10.01 -92.32 10.15
N THR A 363 -10.77 -93.19 10.81
CA THR A 363 -12.22 -93.01 10.98
C THR A 363 -12.59 -92.16 12.19
N ALA A 364 -11.63 -91.94 13.10
CA ALA A 364 -11.78 -91.04 14.23
C ALA A 364 -11.50 -89.58 13.84
N ASP A 365 -12.08 -88.65 14.61
CA ASP A 365 -11.75 -87.22 14.49
C ASP A 365 -10.28 -86.96 14.83
N PRO A 366 -9.64 -85.96 14.20
CA PRO A 366 -8.23 -85.64 14.45
C PRO A 366 -8.03 -85.25 15.92
N SER A 367 -7.12 -85.93 16.63
CA SER A 367 -6.89 -85.73 18.07
C SER A 367 -5.50 -85.16 18.42
N GLY A 368 -4.81 -84.61 17.43
CA GLY A 368 -3.50 -83.95 17.57
C GLY A 368 -2.79 -83.81 16.23
N GLY A 369 -1.68 -83.06 16.21
CA GLY A 369 -0.84 -82.90 15.02
C GLY A 369 0.08 -81.68 15.15
N ASN A 370 1.18 -81.67 14.39
CA ASN A 370 2.03 -80.50 14.24
C ASN A 370 1.75 -79.80 12.89
N ASN A 371 2.25 -78.56 12.77
CA ASN A 371 2.14 -77.83 11.51
C ASN A 371 2.76 -78.66 10.36
N GLY A 372 1.98 -78.86 9.29
CA GLY A 372 2.36 -79.69 8.14
C GLY A 372 1.84 -81.14 8.15
N ASP A 373 1.20 -81.62 9.23
CA ASP A 373 0.50 -82.92 9.22
C ASP A 373 -0.88 -82.77 8.55
N ILE A 374 -1.27 -83.75 7.71
CA ILE A 374 -2.59 -83.83 7.08
C ILE A 374 -3.35 -85.00 7.68
N TRP A 375 -4.57 -84.74 8.16
CA TRP A 375 -5.49 -85.78 8.63
C TRP A 375 -6.65 -85.92 7.66
N ILE A 376 -6.80 -87.10 7.08
CA ILE A 376 -7.90 -87.44 6.19
C ILE A 376 -8.83 -88.37 6.97
N LYS A 377 -9.93 -87.80 7.49
CA LYS A 377 -10.98 -88.59 8.11
C LYS A 377 -11.79 -89.30 7.03
N TYR A 378 -11.97 -90.61 7.15
CA TYR A 378 -12.88 -91.38 6.30
C TYR A 378 -13.95 -92.07 7.16
N GLN A 379 -15.00 -92.59 6.53
CA GLN A 379 -15.97 -93.45 7.21
C GLN A 379 -15.64 -94.90 6.82
N ALA A 380 -15.54 -95.81 7.80
CA ALA A 380 -15.36 -97.24 7.50
C ALA A 380 -16.63 -97.83 6.88
#